data_AF-A0A1F5FFG3-F1
#
_entry.id   AF-A0A1F5FFG3-F1
#
_cell.length_a   1.000
_cell.length_b   1.000
_cell.length_c   1.000
_cell.angle_alpha   90.00
_cell.angle_beta   90.00
_cell.angle_gamma   90.00
#
_symmetry.space_group_name_H-M   'P 1'
#
loop_
_entity.id
_entity.type
_entity.pdbx_description
1 polymer ?
#
loop_
_entity_poly.entity_id
_entity_poly.type
_entity_poly.pdbx_seq_one_letter_code
_entity_poly.pdbx_strand_id
1 'polypeptide(L)'
;MYYYGEQGQTGGGLTLIKSAVSEITGLPVHYAFALDFTGFKKAIDLVGGITINVPTAFDDYKYPIPGKESVYPESDRYEHLHFNAGTQQMDGETALKYVRTRNAEGDEGTDFARSRRQQQVILAVKDKATSFETILDPTKLNNLLDLYGQYIRTDLAISDYLAFGKIALGLDKAAINNISLTTGDEGTGQLGILEHPSPAKFGGTWVLIARDNNWGALRQYIGGELTRLTK
;
A
#
# COMPACT_ATOMS: atom_id res chain seq x y z
N MET A 1 -13.24 0.23 5.63
CA MET A 1 -13.19 1.40 6.55
C MET A 1 -13.49 2.70 5.81
N TYR A 2 -12.68 3.10 4.81
CA TYR A 2 -12.93 4.29 3.99
C TYR A 2 -14.40 4.38 3.50
N TYR A 3 -14.87 3.32 2.83
CA TYR A 3 -16.25 3.21 2.34
C TYR A 3 -17.29 3.50 3.44
N TYR A 4 -17.14 2.92 4.64
CA TYR A 4 -18.08 3.13 5.74
C TYR A 4 -18.04 4.57 6.27
N GLY A 5 -16.87 5.21 6.28
CA GLY A 5 -16.76 6.62 6.64
C GLY A 5 -17.48 7.52 5.64
N GLU A 6 -17.33 7.25 4.33
CA GLU A 6 -18.07 7.98 3.28
C GLU A 6 -19.58 7.77 3.33
N GLN A 7 -20.04 6.57 3.70
CA GLN A 7 -21.48 6.29 3.87
C GLN A 7 -22.07 7.04 5.08
N GLY A 8 -21.29 7.27 6.13
CA GLY A 8 -21.73 8.02 7.31
C GLY A 8 -21.81 9.53 7.06
N GLN A 9 -20.79 10.09 6.39
CA GLN A 9 -20.72 11.50 6.03
C GLN A 9 -19.88 11.65 4.77
N THR A 10 -20.34 12.45 3.80
CA THR A 10 -19.53 12.79 2.62
C THR A 10 -18.19 13.40 3.03
N GLY A 11 -17.09 12.81 2.57
CA GLY A 11 -15.73 13.19 2.96
C GLY A 11 -15.25 12.61 4.30
N GLY A 12 -16.09 11.84 5.00
CA GLY A 12 -15.77 11.20 6.28
C GLY A 12 -14.84 9.99 6.16
N GLY A 13 -14.58 9.50 4.94
CA GLY A 13 -13.75 8.32 4.71
C GLY A 13 -12.32 8.47 5.19
N LEU A 14 -11.67 9.60 4.87
CA LEU A 14 -10.31 9.89 5.31
C LEU A 14 -10.25 10.11 6.83
N THR A 15 -11.21 10.85 7.38
CA THR A 15 -11.30 11.11 8.83
C THR A 15 -11.36 9.82 9.64
N LEU A 16 -12.22 8.87 9.22
CA LEU A 16 -12.36 7.59 9.92
C LEU A 16 -11.07 6.76 9.86
N ILE A 17 -10.41 6.69 8.69
CA ILE A 17 -9.13 5.98 8.56
C ILE A 17 -8.05 6.61 9.42
N LYS A 18 -7.90 7.94 9.38
CA LYS A 18 -6.91 8.66 10.18
C LYS A 18 -7.14 8.40 11.67
N SER A 19 -8.39 8.45 12.14
CA SER A 19 -8.74 8.17 13.53
C SER A 19 -8.37 6.74 13.93
N ALA A 20 -8.74 5.74 13.13
CA ALA A 20 -8.47 4.34 13.44
C ALA A 20 -6.97 4.02 13.45
N VAL A 21 -6.21 4.53 12.46
CA VAL A 21 -4.75 4.35 12.43
C VAL A 21 -4.11 5.06 13.62
N SER A 22 -4.57 6.26 13.98
CA SER A 22 -4.05 7.00 15.14
C SER A 22 -4.34 6.26 16.45
N GLU A 23 -5.52 5.66 16.59
CA GLU A 23 -5.90 4.84 17.74
C GLU A 23 -5.01 3.60 17.85
N ILE A 24 -4.80 2.87 16.75
CA ILE A 24 -3.96 1.66 16.75
C ILE A 24 -2.51 2.01 17.10
N THR A 25 -1.94 2.96 16.37
CA THR A 25 -0.50 3.29 16.45
C THR A 25 -0.13 4.21 17.60
N GLY A 26 -1.10 4.93 18.18
CA GLY A 26 -0.85 6.00 19.16
C GLY A 26 -0.19 7.25 18.58
N LEU A 27 -0.08 7.36 17.24
CA LEU A 27 0.57 8.47 16.55
C LEU A 27 -0.45 9.32 15.80
N PRO A 28 -0.30 10.66 15.77
CA PRO A 28 -1.17 11.51 14.98
C PRO A 28 -0.94 11.28 13.47
N VAL A 29 -2.00 10.97 12.75
CA VAL A 29 -1.98 10.97 11.28
C VAL A 29 -2.38 12.36 10.78
N HIS A 30 -1.40 13.14 10.31
CA HIS A 30 -1.60 14.52 9.87
C HIS A 30 -2.29 14.60 8.51
N TYR A 31 -1.87 13.76 7.56
CA TYR A 31 -2.34 13.77 6.19
C TYR A 31 -2.68 12.36 5.72
N ALA A 32 -3.61 12.27 4.77
CA ALA A 32 -3.97 11.04 4.10
C ALA A 32 -4.29 11.30 2.63
N PHE A 33 -4.06 10.27 1.82
CA PHE A 33 -4.64 10.20 0.49
C PHE A 33 -5.25 8.82 0.26
N ALA A 34 -6.29 8.78 -0.55
CA ALA A 34 -6.94 7.57 -1.02
C ALA A 34 -7.10 7.65 -2.53
N LEU A 35 -6.88 6.53 -3.20
CA LEU A 35 -6.96 6.40 -4.65
C LEU A 35 -7.68 5.10 -4.99
N ASP A 36 -8.46 5.12 -6.07
CA ASP A 36 -9.02 3.90 -6.64
C ASP A 36 -8.04 3.26 -7.64
N PHE A 37 -8.44 2.14 -8.24
CA PHE A 37 -7.59 1.47 -9.23
C PHE A 37 -7.33 2.32 -10.48
N THR A 38 -8.26 3.19 -10.87
CA THR A 38 -8.06 4.08 -12.02
C THR A 38 -7.03 5.16 -11.69
N GLY A 39 -7.15 5.78 -10.51
CA GLY A 39 -6.20 6.75 -9.98
C GLY A 39 -4.81 6.16 -9.81
N PHE A 40 -4.71 4.92 -9.30
CA PHE A 40 -3.44 4.20 -9.18
C PHE A 40 -2.71 4.10 -10.52
N LYS A 41 -3.39 3.56 -11.54
CA LYS A 41 -2.80 3.34 -12.86
C LYS A 41 -2.35 4.66 -13.49
N LYS A 42 -3.25 5.63 -13.47
CA LYS A 42 -3.02 6.98 -13.97
C LYS A 42 -1.83 7.66 -13.29
N ALA A 43 -1.69 7.53 -11.97
CA ALA A 43 -0.56 8.13 -11.24
C ALA A 43 0.79 7.53 -11.66
N ILE A 44 0.84 6.22 -11.94
CA ILE A 44 2.04 5.55 -12.41
C ILE A 44 2.36 5.93 -13.86
N ASP A 45 1.37 5.90 -14.74
CA ASP A 45 1.55 6.25 -16.15
C ASP A 45 2.03 7.70 -16.33
N LEU A 46 1.53 8.59 -15.48
CA LEU A 46 1.86 10.00 -15.45
C LEU A 46 3.33 10.29 -15.15
N VAL A 47 3.96 9.47 -14.30
CA VAL A 47 5.40 9.55 -14.03
C VAL A 47 6.22 8.78 -15.08
N GLY A 48 5.58 8.25 -16.13
CA GLY A 48 6.23 7.47 -17.20
C GLY A 48 6.49 6.02 -16.82
N GLY A 49 5.67 5.47 -15.92
CA GLY A 49 5.85 4.13 -15.37
C GLY A 49 6.90 4.06 -14.26
N ILE A 50 7.02 2.89 -13.64
CA ILE A 50 7.95 2.62 -12.53
C ILE A 50 8.87 1.43 -12.84
N THR A 51 10.07 1.45 -12.26
CA THR A 51 11.03 0.35 -12.37
C THR A 51 11.02 -0.44 -11.06
N ILE A 52 10.77 -1.75 -11.15
CA ILE A 52 10.70 -2.66 -9.99
C ILE A 52 11.72 -3.78 -10.17
N ASN A 53 12.50 -4.07 -9.13
CA ASN A 53 13.31 -5.28 -9.07
C ASN A 53 12.50 -6.39 -8.38
N VAL A 54 11.96 -7.30 -9.17
CA VAL A 54 11.18 -8.45 -8.68
C VAL A 54 12.16 -9.49 -8.13
N PRO A 55 12.07 -9.87 -6.84
CA PRO A 55 13.10 -10.69 -6.20
C PRO A 55 13.15 -12.11 -6.77
N THR A 56 11.98 -12.70 -7.00
CA THR A 56 11.81 -14.08 -7.46
C THR A 56 10.72 -14.11 -8.51
N ALA A 57 10.87 -14.93 -9.54
CA ALA A 57 9.81 -15.13 -10.52
C ALA A 57 8.60 -15.81 -9.86
N PHE A 58 7.40 -15.44 -10.26
CA PHE A 58 6.18 -16.06 -9.74
C PHE A 58 5.03 -16.00 -10.76
N ASP A 59 4.09 -16.92 -10.56
CA ASP A 59 2.88 -17.07 -11.35
C ASP A 59 1.65 -16.93 -10.46
N ASP A 60 0.63 -16.18 -10.90
CA ASP A 60 -0.71 -16.13 -10.32
C ASP A 60 -1.72 -16.59 -11.36
N TYR A 61 -2.19 -17.83 -11.25
CA TYR A 61 -3.18 -18.43 -12.15
C TYR A 61 -4.63 -18.03 -11.83
N LYS A 62 -4.85 -17.31 -10.72
CA LYS A 62 -6.19 -16.98 -10.21
C LYS A 62 -6.34 -15.47 -10.04
N TYR A 63 -5.73 -14.69 -10.93
CA TYR A 63 -5.94 -13.25 -10.94
C TYR A 63 -7.34 -12.94 -11.51
N PRO A 64 -8.22 -12.25 -10.76
CA PRO A 64 -9.60 -12.07 -11.19
C PRO A 64 -9.71 -11.09 -12.36
N ILE A 65 -10.45 -11.49 -13.40
CA ILE A 65 -10.78 -10.64 -14.54
C ILE A 65 -11.98 -9.77 -14.15
N PRO A 66 -11.84 -8.42 -14.13
CA PRO A 66 -12.95 -7.53 -13.79
C PRO A 66 -14.17 -7.76 -14.70
N GLY A 67 -15.36 -7.88 -14.09
CA GLY A 67 -16.62 -8.07 -14.80
C GLY A 67 -16.93 -9.53 -15.18
N LYS A 68 -16.07 -10.48 -14.80
CA LYS A 68 -16.29 -11.92 -15.01
C LYS A 68 -16.58 -12.69 -13.73
N GLU A 69 -16.90 -12.02 -12.62
CA GLU A 69 -17.01 -12.62 -11.28
C GLU A 69 -18.05 -13.76 -11.20
N SER A 70 -19.04 -13.77 -12.09
CA SER A 70 -20.13 -14.76 -12.13
C SER A 70 -20.09 -15.69 -13.35
N VAL A 71 -19.05 -15.63 -14.19
CA VAL A 71 -18.96 -16.44 -15.42
C VAL A 71 -18.78 -17.93 -15.08
N TYR A 72 -19.32 -18.82 -15.92
CA TYR A 72 -19.11 -20.27 -15.82
C TYR A 72 -18.52 -20.80 -17.14
N PRO A 73 -17.50 -21.69 -17.09
CA PRO A 73 -16.87 -22.30 -15.90
C PRO A 73 -16.09 -21.30 -15.04
N GLU A 74 -15.85 -21.63 -13.76
CA GLU A 74 -15.13 -20.74 -12.82
C GLU A 74 -13.73 -20.36 -13.32
N SER A 75 -13.09 -21.23 -14.11
CA SER A 75 -11.80 -20.94 -14.76
C SER A 75 -11.82 -19.67 -15.60
N ASP A 76 -12.96 -19.32 -16.20
CA ASP A 76 -13.09 -18.18 -17.11
C ASP A 76 -13.18 -16.85 -16.36
N ARG A 77 -13.22 -16.89 -15.03
CA ARG A 77 -13.19 -15.72 -14.14
C ARG A 77 -11.79 -15.19 -13.93
N TYR A 78 -10.75 -15.94 -14.29
CA TYR A 78 -9.37 -15.64 -13.95
C TYR A 78 -8.47 -15.56 -15.18
N GLU A 79 -7.41 -14.76 -15.06
CA GLU A 79 -6.28 -14.74 -15.98
C GLU A 79 -5.02 -15.24 -15.28
N HIS A 80 -4.07 -15.73 -16.08
CA HIS A 80 -2.74 -16.10 -15.61
C HIS A 80 -1.80 -14.91 -15.75
N LEU A 81 -1.14 -14.55 -14.65
CA LEU A 81 -0.07 -13.56 -14.60
C LEU A 81 1.28 -14.23 -14.34
N HIS A 82 2.32 -13.76 -15.02
CA HIS A 82 3.70 -14.16 -14.80
C HIS A 82 4.59 -12.92 -14.62
N PHE A 83 5.42 -12.93 -13.59
CA PHE A 83 6.46 -11.92 -13.38
C PHE A 83 7.83 -12.59 -13.34
N ASN A 84 8.76 -12.11 -14.16
CA ASN A 84 10.14 -12.62 -14.14
C ASN A 84 10.87 -12.13 -12.89
N ALA A 85 11.92 -12.85 -12.47
CA ALA A 85 12.89 -12.30 -11.53
C ALA A 85 13.72 -11.19 -12.21
N GLY A 86 14.10 -10.18 -11.45
CA GLY A 86 14.95 -9.08 -11.89
C GLY A 86 14.21 -7.78 -12.17
N THR A 87 14.96 -6.83 -12.73
CA THR A 87 14.49 -5.45 -12.96
C THR A 87 13.56 -5.37 -14.17
N GLN A 88 12.38 -4.80 -13.96
CA GLN A 88 11.33 -4.68 -14.96
C GLN A 88 10.71 -3.28 -14.92
N GLN A 89 10.40 -2.75 -16.10
CA GLN A 89 9.62 -1.53 -16.24
C GLN A 89 8.14 -1.90 -16.24
N MET A 90 7.36 -1.24 -15.40
CA MET A 90 5.92 -1.47 -15.25
C MET A 90 5.16 -0.17 -15.53
N ASP A 91 4.17 -0.26 -16.41
CA ASP A 91 3.12 0.76 -16.55
C ASP A 91 2.09 0.62 -15.43
N GLY A 92 1.08 1.49 -15.41
CA GLY A 92 0.05 1.50 -14.40
C GLY A 92 -0.70 0.17 -14.31
N GLU A 93 -1.08 -0.42 -15.45
CA GLU A 93 -1.82 -1.69 -15.49
C GLU A 93 -0.98 -2.85 -14.92
N THR A 94 0.27 -2.98 -15.36
CA THR A 94 1.19 -4.02 -14.90
C THR A 94 1.51 -3.85 -13.42
N ALA A 95 1.75 -2.62 -12.96
CA ALA A 95 1.99 -2.33 -11.56
C ALA A 95 0.75 -2.62 -10.69
N LEU A 96 -0.46 -2.36 -11.20
CA LEU A 96 -1.70 -2.66 -10.49
C LEU A 96 -1.87 -4.17 -10.32
N LYS A 97 -1.61 -4.93 -11.38
CA LYS A 97 -1.59 -6.40 -11.34
C LYS A 97 -0.56 -6.89 -10.32
N TYR A 98 0.67 -6.35 -10.38
CA TYR A 98 1.75 -6.68 -9.45
C TYR A 98 1.37 -6.50 -7.99
N VAL A 99 0.76 -5.37 -7.58
CA VAL A 99 0.39 -5.14 -6.17
C VAL A 99 -0.89 -5.86 -5.73
N ARG A 100 -1.68 -6.36 -6.67
CA ARG A 100 -2.96 -7.05 -6.41
C ARG A 100 -2.87 -8.57 -6.46
N THR A 101 -1.79 -9.14 -6.99
CA THR A 101 -1.58 -10.60 -6.96
C THR A 101 -1.68 -11.13 -5.52
N ARG A 102 -2.50 -12.18 -5.36
CA ARG A 102 -2.84 -12.79 -4.06
C ARG A 102 -2.73 -14.30 -4.07
N ASN A 103 -2.80 -14.93 -5.24
CA ASN A 103 -2.78 -16.39 -5.36
C ASN A 103 -1.51 -16.84 -6.10
N ALA A 104 -0.43 -16.09 -5.93
CA ALA A 104 0.85 -16.52 -6.46
C ALA A 104 1.29 -17.83 -5.81
N GLU A 105 1.98 -18.66 -6.58
CA GLU A 105 2.51 -19.92 -6.05
C GLU A 105 3.63 -19.66 -5.02
N GLY A 106 3.70 -20.53 -4.01
CA GLY A 106 4.73 -20.47 -2.97
C GLY A 106 4.65 -19.21 -2.08
N ASP A 107 5.81 -18.69 -1.68
CA ASP A 107 5.93 -17.62 -0.70
C ASP A 107 5.37 -16.26 -1.19
N GLU A 108 5.22 -16.09 -2.51
CA GLU A 108 4.69 -14.87 -3.13
C GLU A 108 3.15 -14.76 -3.06
N GLY A 109 2.47 -15.84 -2.70
CA GLY A 109 1.02 -15.89 -2.48
C GLY A 109 0.55 -15.36 -1.12
N THR A 110 1.47 -14.93 -0.25
CA THR A 110 1.13 -14.47 1.09
C THR A 110 0.67 -13.00 1.11
N ASP A 111 -0.18 -12.65 2.08
CA ASP A 111 -0.58 -11.24 2.31
C ASP A 111 0.63 -10.36 2.72
N PHE A 112 1.67 -10.97 3.31
CA PHE A 112 2.95 -10.31 3.58
C PHE A 112 3.73 -10.04 2.30
N ALA A 113 3.83 -11.00 1.38
CA ALA A 113 4.45 -10.78 0.07
C ALA A 113 3.76 -9.65 -0.70
N ARG A 114 2.42 -9.63 -0.69
CA ARG A 114 1.64 -8.53 -1.27
C ARG A 114 1.97 -7.18 -0.63
N SER A 115 2.08 -7.11 0.70
CA SER A 115 2.47 -5.88 1.40
C SER A 115 3.89 -5.43 1.00
N ARG A 116 4.84 -6.36 0.84
CA ARG A 116 6.18 -6.05 0.32
C ARG A 116 6.13 -5.47 -1.10
N ARG A 117 5.34 -6.05 -1.99
CA ARG A 117 5.16 -5.54 -3.37
C ARG A 117 4.58 -4.13 -3.38
N GLN A 118 3.61 -3.83 -2.52
CA GLN A 118 3.06 -2.48 -2.36
C GLN A 118 4.12 -1.47 -1.90
N GLN A 119 4.99 -1.86 -0.95
CA GLN A 119 6.11 -1.01 -0.52
C GLN A 119 7.12 -0.76 -1.65
N GLN A 120 7.49 -1.79 -2.41
CA GLN A 120 8.37 -1.64 -3.57
C GLN A 120 7.82 -0.62 -4.57
N VAL A 121 6.51 -0.68 -4.85
CA VAL A 121 5.84 0.29 -5.73
C VAL A 121 5.87 1.71 -5.15
N ILE A 122 5.60 1.89 -3.86
CA ILE A 122 5.67 3.22 -3.23
C ILE A 122 7.09 3.81 -3.36
N LEU A 123 8.13 3.00 -3.13
CA LEU A 123 9.52 3.42 -3.28
C LEU A 123 9.88 3.76 -4.73
N ALA A 124 9.42 2.95 -5.69
CA ALA A 124 9.67 3.20 -7.11
C ALA A 124 8.93 4.45 -7.62
N VAL A 125 7.70 4.70 -7.15
CA VAL A 125 6.96 5.94 -7.43
C VAL A 125 7.71 7.13 -6.84
N LYS A 126 8.19 7.06 -5.60
CA LYS A 126 9.01 8.12 -4.98
C LYS A 126 10.23 8.42 -5.84
N ASP A 127 10.99 7.39 -6.22
CA ASP A 127 12.21 7.55 -7.02
C ASP A 127 11.92 8.15 -8.39
N LYS A 128 10.83 7.73 -9.03
CA LYS A 128 10.41 8.31 -10.31
C LYS A 128 9.96 9.75 -10.14
N ALA A 129 9.15 10.04 -9.11
CA ALA A 129 8.63 11.37 -8.83
C ALA A 129 9.74 12.39 -8.50
N THR A 130 10.77 12.00 -7.74
CA THR A 130 11.90 12.89 -7.43
C THR A 130 12.81 13.11 -8.64
N SER A 131 12.91 12.15 -9.56
CA SER A 131 13.60 12.33 -10.84
C SER A 131 12.79 13.15 -11.87
N PHE A 132 11.50 13.32 -11.63
CA PHE A 132 10.58 13.96 -12.56
C PHE A 132 10.48 15.45 -12.25
N GLU A 133 11.24 16.26 -13.00
CA GLU A 133 11.33 17.73 -12.83
C GLU A 133 9.96 18.42 -12.77
N THR A 134 8.95 17.87 -13.45
CA THR A 134 7.57 18.35 -13.47
C THR A 134 6.92 18.47 -12.09
N ILE A 135 7.26 17.60 -11.11
CA ILE A 135 6.66 17.62 -9.77
C ILE A 135 7.21 18.77 -8.91
N LEU A 136 8.36 19.33 -9.30
CA LEU A 136 8.96 20.49 -8.62
C LEU A 136 8.43 21.84 -9.14
N ASP A 137 7.64 21.82 -10.22
CA ASP A 137 6.98 22.98 -10.81
C ASP A 137 5.54 23.10 -10.25
N PRO A 138 5.22 24.15 -9.46
CA PRO A 138 3.90 24.31 -8.86
C PRO A 138 2.75 24.41 -9.86
N THR A 139 2.99 25.01 -11.04
CA THR A 139 1.97 25.18 -12.06
C THR A 139 1.66 23.86 -12.74
N LYS A 140 2.70 23.08 -13.07
CA LYS A 140 2.51 21.73 -13.62
C LYS A 140 1.88 20.79 -12.61
N LEU A 141 2.28 20.86 -11.34
CA LEU A 141 1.68 20.10 -10.26
C LEU A 141 0.20 20.45 -10.07
N ASN A 142 -0.18 21.72 -10.12
CA ASN A 142 -1.58 22.12 -10.02
C ASN A 142 -2.42 21.58 -11.19
N ASN A 143 -1.95 21.73 -12.43
CA ASN A 143 -2.64 21.19 -13.61
C ASN A 143 -2.80 19.66 -13.53
N LEU A 144 -1.82 19.00 -12.94
CA LEU A 144 -1.83 17.57 -12.71
C LEU A 144 -2.87 17.19 -11.65
N LEU A 145 -2.91 17.90 -10.53
CA LEU A 145 -3.94 17.71 -9.50
C LEU A 145 -5.35 18.02 -10.04
N ASP A 146 -5.51 19.00 -10.93
CA ASP A 146 -6.80 19.29 -11.57
C ASP A 146 -7.25 18.14 -12.49
N LEU A 147 -6.32 17.55 -13.26
CA LEU A 147 -6.63 16.45 -14.18
C LEU A 147 -6.95 15.14 -13.44
N TYR A 148 -6.27 14.88 -12.33
CA TYR A 148 -6.36 13.60 -11.59
C TYR A 148 -7.12 13.71 -10.26
N GLY A 149 -7.51 14.90 -9.82
CA GLY A 149 -8.12 15.16 -8.51
C GLY A 149 -9.46 14.45 -8.31
N GLN A 150 -10.16 14.09 -9.39
CA GLN A 150 -11.36 13.25 -9.28
C GLN A 150 -11.07 11.80 -8.85
N TYR A 151 -9.84 11.30 -9.05
CA TYR A 151 -9.42 9.94 -8.71
C TYR A 151 -8.63 9.85 -7.40
N ILE A 152 -8.18 10.99 -6.88
CA ILE A 152 -7.40 11.08 -5.64
C ILE A 152 -8.24 11.87 -4.63
N ARG A 153 -8.45 11.30 -3.45
CA ARG A 153 -9.03 11.99 -2.31
C ARG A 153 -7.92 12.27 -1.32
N THR A 154 -7.74 13.52 -0.91
CA THR A 154 -6.67 13.90 0.00
C THR A 154 -7.02 15.17 0.77
N ASP A 155 -6.41 15.32 1.94
CA ASP A 155 -6.45 16.53 2.77
C ASP A 155 -5.15 17.37 2.65
N LEU A 156 -4.25 16.99 1.74
CA LEU A 156 -3.05 17.74 1.41
C LEU A 156 -3.38 19.00 0.59
N ALA A 157 -2.88 20.15 1.02
CA ALA A 157 -2.86 21.36 0.21
C ALA A 157 -1.69 21.33 -0.79
N ILE A 158 -1.77 22.11 -1.86
CA ILE A 158 -0.70 22.24 -2.87
C ILE A 158 0.66 22.60 -2.23
N SER A 159 0.63 23.46 -1.22
CA SER A 159 1.82 23.84 -0.44
C SER A 159 2.48 22.64 0.26
N ASP A 160 1.68 21.69 0.74
CA ASP A 160 2.19 20.49 1.42
C ASP A 160 2.92 19.58 0.43
N TYR A 161 2.39 19.41 -0.79
CA TYR A 161 3.07 18.64 -1.83
C TYR A 161 4.44 19.21 -2.17
N LEU A 162 4.57 20.53 -2.29
CA LEU A 162 5.85 21.18 -2.55
C LEU A 162 6.84 21.01 -1.38
N ALA A 163 6.35 21.10 -0.15
CA ALA A 163 7.16 20.86 1.04
C ALA A 163 7.66 19.40 1.09
N PHE A 164 6.76 18.43 0.85
CA PHE A 164 7.11 17.01 0.79
C PHE A 164 8.05 16.68 -0.38
N GLY A 165 7.87 17.33 -1.54
CA GLY A 165 8.78 17.18 -2.67
C GLY A 165 10.21 17.60 -2.32
N LYS A 166 10.38 18.74 -1.64
CA LYS A 166 11.69 19.20 -1.14
C LYS A 166 12.31 18.24 -0.14
N ILE A 167 11.52 17.71 0.80
CA ILE A 167 11.97 16.69 1.76
C ILE A 167 12.41 15.43 1.00
N ALA A 168 11.60 14.96 0.05
CA ALA A 168 11.87 13.74 -0.71
C ALA A 168 13.16 13.82 -1.54
N LEU A 169 13.50 14.99 -2.08
CA LEU A 169 14.78 15.21 -2.76
C LEU A 169 15.99 15.11 -1.82
N GLY A 170 15.82 15.43 -0.54
CA GLY A 170 16.87 15.37 0.48
C GLY A 170 16.97 14.01 1.19
N LEU A 171 16.04 13.08 0.95
CA LEU A 171 16.02 11.77 1.60
C LEU A 171 16.87 10.75 0.84
N ASP A 172 17.92 10.24 1.49
CA ASP A 172 18.62 9.04 1.04
C ASP A 172 17.66 7.83 1.10
N LYS A 173 17.70 6.96 0.08
CA LYS A 173 16.92 5.72 0.06
C LYS A 173 17.25 4.82 1.25
N ALA A 174 18.50 4.86 1.73
CA ALA A 174 18.95 4.12 2.90
C ALA A 174 18.30 4.59 4.22
N ALA A 175 17.66 5.77 4.24
CA ALA A 175 17.03 6.33 5.43
C ALA A 175 15.56 5.89 5.63
N ILE A 176 14.97 5.15 4.68
CA ILE A 176 13.59 4.66 4.80
C ILE A 176 13.58 3.30 5.49
N ASN A 177 13.05 3.28 6.70
CA ASN A 177 12.89 2.05 7.48
C ASN A 177 11.47 1.52 7.35
N ASN A 178 11.36 0.22 7.10
CA ASN A 178 10.09 -0.47 6.93
C ASN A 178 9.76 -1.26 8.19
N ILE A 179 8.65 -0.89 8.83
CA ILE A 179 8.11 -1.62 9.96
C ILE A 179 6.91 -2.41 9.45
N SER A 180 6.98 -3.74 9.55
CA SER A 180 5.86 -4.62 9.19
C SER A 180 5.22 -5.17 10.45
N LEU A 181 3.90 -5.03 10.55
CA LEU A 181 3.13 -5.68 11.61
C LEU A 181 2.86 -7.12 11.17
N THR A 182 3.53 -8.10 11.79
CA THR A 182 3.44 -9.52 11.41
C THR A 182 2.87 -10.39 12.53
N THR A 183 2.44 -11.60 12.16
CA THR A 183 2.07 -12.66 13.10
C THR A 183 3.28 -13.40 13.66
N GLY A 184 4.47 -13.09 13.14
CA GLY A 184 5.71 -13.81 13.42
C GLY A 184 6.03 -14.83 12.33
N ASP A 185 7.02 -15.65 12.61
CA ASP A 185 7.45 -16.77 11.77
C ASP A 185 7.33 -18.06 12.58
N GLU A 186 6.37 -18.89 12.19
CA GLU A 186 6.09 -20.18 12.84
C GLU A 186 7.25 -21.18 12.66
N GLY A 187 8.01 -21.08 11.56
CA GLY A 187 9.14 -21.95 11.27
C GLY A 187 10.34 -21.68 12.17
N THR A 188 10.50 -20.43 12.63
CA THR A 188 11.58 -20.01 13.55
C THR A 188 11.12 -19.85 15.00
N GLY A 189 9.81 -19.95 15.25
CA GLY A 189 9.20 -19.70 16.56
C GLY A 189 9.22 -18.22 16.98
N GLN A 190 9.56 -17.31 16.07
CA GLN A 190 9.58 -15.87 16.34
C GLN A 190 8.13 -15.38 16.41
N LEU A 191 7.67 -14.98 17.59
CA LEU A 191 6.34 -14.41 17.76
C LEU A 191 6.28 -12.99 17.21
N GLY A 192 5.27 -12.70 16.40
CA GLY A 192 4.94 -11.34 15.97
C GLY A 192 4.02 -10.62 16.95
N ILE A 193 3.74 -9.36 16.64
CA ILE A 193 2.90 -8.46 17.44
C ILE A 193 1.39 -8.64 17.17
N LEU A 194 1.05 -9.25 16.03
CA LEU A 194 -0.31 -9.64 15.69
C LEU A 194 -0.50 -11.14 15.91
N GLU A 195 -1.75 -11.56 16.06
CA GLU A 195 -2.13 -12.96 15.99
C GLU A 195 -3.40 -13.15 15.16
N HIS A 196 -3.53 -14.36 14.63
CA HIS A 196 -4.75 -14.81 13.99
C HIS A 196 -5.55 -15.67 14.97
N PRO A 197 -6.61 -15.15 15.60
CA PRO A 197 -7.44 -15.92 16.52
C PRO A 197 -8.33 -16.90 15.73
N SER A 198 -8.88 -17.90 16.42
CA SER A 198 -9.83 -18.84 15.80
C SER A 198 -10.98 -18.08 15.10
N PRO A 199 -11.24 -18.33 13.79
CA PRO A 199 -12.30 -17.66 13.03
C PRO A 199 -13.70 -17.80 13.65
N ALA A 200 -13.94 -18.85 14.43
CA ALA A 200 -15.21 -19.06 15.13
C ALA A 200 -15.56 -17.89 16.07
N LYS A 201 -14.56 -17.21 16.64
CA LYS A 201 -14.77 -16.02 17.49
C LYS A 201 -15.26 -14.79 16.72
N PHE A 202 -15.13 -14.80 15.39
CA PHE A 202 -15.43 -13.68 14.50
C PHE A 202 -16.40 -14.08 13.38
N GLY A 203 -17.34 -14.99 13.67
CA GLY A 203 -18.37 -15.39 12.72
C GLY A 203 -17.83 -16.10 11.47
N GLY A 204 -16.69 -16.79 11.59
CA GLY A 204 -15.99 -17.44 10.48
C GLY A 204 -15.08 -16.51 9.67
N THR A 205 -14.94 -15.24 10.08
CA THR A 205 -14.12 -14.26 9.38
C THR A 205 -12.66 -14.37 9.76
N TRP A 206 -11.78 -14.27 8.77
CA TRP A 206 -10.34 -14.19 9.01
C TRP A 206 -9.96 -12.77 9.47
N VAL A 207 -9.40 -12.62 10.67
CA VAL A 207 -9.00 -11.33 11.24
C VAL A 207 -7.59 -11.37 11.82
N LEU A 208 -6.96 -10.21 11.96
CA LEU A 208 -5.74 -10.03 12.74
C LEU A 208 -6.05 -9.15 13.95
N ILE A 209 -5.60 -9.57 15.13
CA ILE A 209 -5.74 -8.80 16.37
C ILE A 209 -4.37 -8.58 16.99
N ALA A 210 -4.23 -7.53 17.80
CA ALA A 210 -3.04 -7.37 18.63
C ALA A 210 -2.99 -8.49 19.67
N ARG A 211 -1.81 -9.07 19.85
CA ARG A 211 -1.59 -10.23 20.74
C ARG A 211 -1.89 -9.94 22.22
N ASP A 212 -1.84 -8.66 22.60
CA ASP A 212 -2.13 -8.16 23.95
C ASP A 212 -3.59 -7.69 24.15
N ASN A 213 -4.42 -7.78 23.10
CA ASN A 213 -5.80 -7.28 23.06
C ASN A 213 -5.98 -5.78 23.39
N ASN A 214 -4.91 -4.97 23.45
CA ASN A 214 -5.03 -3.54 23.84
C ASN A 214 -4.07 -2.58 23.12
N TRP A 215 -3.45 -2.99 22.01
CA TRP A 215 -2.53 -2.21 21.17
C TRP A 215 -1.24 -1.73 21.89
N GLY A 216 -1.06 -1.99 23.18
CA GLY A 216 0.03 -1.46 23.99
C GLY A 216 1.41 -1.92 23.51
N ALA A 217 1.56 -3.21 23.28
CA ALA A 217 2.75 -3.86 22.73
C ALA A 217 3.06 -3.37 21.31
N LEU A 218 2.02 -3.15 20.49
CA LEU A 218 2.18 -2.58 19.16
C LEU A 218 2.71 -1.14 19.24
N ARG A 219 2.14 -0.31 20.11
CA ARG A 219 2.60 1.07 20.32
C ARG A 219 4.03 1.11 20.87
N GLN A 220 4.37 0.23 21.81
CA GLN A 220 5.73 0.10 22.33
C GLN A 220 6.71 -0.32 21.25
N TYR A 221 6.32 -1.27 20.40
CA TYR A 221 7.13 -1.70 19.26
C TYR A 221 7.38 -0.54 18.29
N ILE A 222 6.34 0.17 17.85
CA ILE A 222 6.46 1.34 16.97
C ILE A 222 7.32 2.42 17.62
N GLY A 223 7.11 2.74 18.90
CA GLY A 223 7.90 3.73 19.62
C GLY A 223 9.38 3.34 19.75
N GLY A 224 9.68 2.06 19.95
CA GLY A 224 11.04 1.52 19.96
C GLY A 224 11.74 1.68 18.61
N GLU A 225 11.05 1.37 17.53
CA GLU A 225 11.57 1.57 16.17
C GLU A 225 11.80 3.05 15.87
N LEU A 226 10.85 3.94 16.17
CA LEU A 226 11.03 5.39 15.98
C LEU A 226 12.22 5.97 16.76
N THR A 227 12.48 5.46 17.97
CA THR A 227 13.62 5.92 18.80
C THR A 227 14.96 5.44 18.25
N ARG A 228 15.00 4.31 17.52
CA ARG A 228 16.21 3.85 16.83
C ARG A 228 16.56 4.72 15.63
N LEU A 229 15.58 5.42 15.04
CA LEU A 229 15.76 6.28 13.87
C LEU A 229 16.28 7.68 14.19
N THR A 230 16.18 8.11 15.45
CA THR A 230 16.60 9.45 15.89
C THR A 230 18.00 9.49 16.51
N LYS A 231 18.70 8.35 16.55
CA LYS A 231 20.11 8.23 16.96
C LYS A 231 21.01 8.02 15.75
#